data_AF-A0A7C6C7G5-F1
#
_entry.id   AF-A0A7C6C7G5-F1
#
_cell.length_a   1.000
_cell.length_b   1.000
_cell.length_c   1.000
_cell.angle_alpha   90.00
_cell.angle_beta   90.00
_cell.angle_gamma   90.00
#
_symmetry.space_group_name_H-M   'P 1'
#
loop_
_entity.id
_entity.type
_entity.pdbx_description
1 polymer ?
#
loop_
_entity_poly.entity_id
_entity_poly.type
_entity_poly.pdbx_seq_one_letter_code
_entity_poly.pdbx_strand_id
1 'polypeptide(L)' 'MNVMYQLEDFFVRIREDKTGRLKLTVWNSSGDKIVSDYISAASSDHVWTSIASHSSESLVEDVKSKLMGNS' A
#
# COMPACT_ATOMS: atom_id res chain seq x y z
N MET A 1 7.31 5.08 -10.60
CA MET A 1 6.63 5.86 -9.54
C MET A 1 7.30 5.69 -8.17
N ASN A 2 7.38 6.71 -7.31
CA ASN A 2 7.84 6.56 -5.90
C ASN A 2 7.14 7.61 -5.02
N VAL A 3 6.08 7.19 -4.34
CA VAL A 3 5.25 8.03 -3.46
C VAL A 3 5.39 7.52 -2.04
N MET A 4 5.55 8.46 -1.10
CA MET A 4 5.50 8.18 0.33
C MET A 4 4.62 9.23 0.98
N TYR A 5 3.70 8.80 1.84
CA TYR A 5 2.76 9.68 2.50
C TYR A 5 2.29 9.04 3.81
N GLN A 6 1.66 9.86 4.65
CA GLN A 6 1.00 9.40 5.86
C GLN A 6 -0.51 9.49 5.64
N LEU A 7 -1.23 8.47 6.08
CA LEU A 7 -2.69 8.49 6.17
C LEU A 7 -3.06 7.94 7.55
N GLU A 8 -3.79 8.74 8.33
CA GLU A 8 -4.09 8.43 9.73
C GLU A 8 -2.78 8.12 10.51
N ASP A 9 -2.75 6.98 11.20
CA ASP A 9 -1.61 6.49 11.97
C ASP A 9 -0.67 5.60 11.14
N PHE A 10 -0.86 5.54 9.81
CA PHE A 10 -0.10 4.68 8.92
C PHE A 10 0.82 5.46 8.00
N PHE A 11 2.03 4.94 7.82
CA PHE A 11 2.94 5.40 6.77
C PHE A 11 2.83 4.47 5.58
N VAL A 12 2.64 5.05 4.40
CA VAL A 12 2.48 4.31 3.15
C VAL A 12 3.61 4.68 2.21
N ARG A 13 4.19 3.67 1.57
CA ARG A 13 5.11 3.86 0.45
C ARG A 13 4.70 2.97 -0.71
N ILE A 14 4.47 3.60 -1.85
CA ILE A 14 4.26 2.93 -3.12
C ILE A 14 5.46 3.27 -4.00
N ARG A 15 6.21 2.26 -4.42
CA ARG A 15 7.34 2.46 -5.32
C ARG A 15 7.32 1.45 -6.44
N GLU A 16 7.83 1.86 -7.57
CA GLU A 16 8.13 0.98 -8.69
C GLU A 16 9.60 0.55 -8.59
N ASP A 17 9.86 -0.73 -8.73
CA ASP A 17 11.22 -1.25 -8.75
C ASP A 17 11.86 -1.16 -10.14
N LYS A 18 13.12 -1.58 -10.26
CA LYS A 18 13.87 -1.54 -11.53
C LYS A 18 13.28 -2.45 -12.62
N THR A 19 12.38 -3.36 -12.27
CA THR A 19 11.70 -4.27 -13.19
C THR A 19 10.31 -3.77 -13.59
N GLY A 20 9.92 -2.57 -13.13
CA GLY A 20 8.60 -1.99 -13.39
C GLY A 20 7.51 -2.52 -12.45
N ARG A 21 7.85 -3.31 -11.43
CA ARG A 21 6.86 -3.86 -10.50
C ARG A 21 6.58 -2.88 -9.38
N LEU A 22 5.31 -2.69 -9.06
CA LEU A 22 4.89 -1.88 -7.92
C LEU A 22 5.05 -2.67 -6.63
N LYS A 23 5.70 -2.05 -5.65
CA LYS A 23 5.85 -2.53 -4.28
C LYS A 23 5.17 -1.56 -3.34
N LEU A 24 4.25 -2.10 -2.55
CA LEU A 24 3.62 -1.39 -1.45
C LEU A 24 4.32 -1.76 -0.14
N THR A 25 4.50 -0.77 0.70
CA THR A 25 4.92 -0.98 2.07
C THR A 25 4.10 -0.08 3.00
N VAL A 26 3.53 -0.68 4.04
CA VAL A 26 2.71 0.02 5.04
C VAL A 26 3.32 -0.23 6.40
N TRP A 27 3.47 0.84 7.17
CA TRP A 27 3.91 0.80 8.57
C TRP A 27 2.83 1.39 9.47
N ASN A 28 2.70 0.87 10.70
CA ASN A 28 1.91 1.50 11.75
C ASN A 28 2.68 2.66 12.41
N SER A 29 2.02 3.34 13.34
CA SER A 29 2.59 4.44 14.14
C SER A 29 3.74 3.99 15.05
N SER A 30 3.81 2.71 15.41
CA SER A 30 4.92 2.11 16.16
C SER A 30 6.17 1.86 15.29
N GLY A 31 6.06 2.00 13.97
CA GLY A 31 7.14 1.70 13.01
C GLY A 31 7.20 0.23 12.58
N ASP A 32 6.25 -0.60 13.01
CA ASP A 32 6.15 -1.99 12.56
C ASP A 32 5.62 -2.04 11.14
N LYS A 33 6.26 -2.90 10.34
CA LYS A 33 5.87 -3.10 8.95
C LYS A 33 4.72 -4.09 8.88
N ILE A 34 3.54 -3.60 8.52
CA ILE A 34 2.33 -4.40 8.41
C ILE A 34 2.26 -5.10 7.06
N VAL A 35 2.54 -4.35 5.98
CA VAL A 35 2.47 -4.85 4.60
C VAL A 35 3.77 -4.54 3.90
N SER A 36 4.27 -5.47 3.08
CA SER A 36 5.52 -5.31 2.35
C SER A 36 5.57 -6.17 1.10
N ASP A 37 4.60 -5.97 0.20
CA ASP A 37 4.40 -6.88 -0.91
C ASP A 37 4.39 -6.19 -2.29
N TYR A 38 4.57 -6.99 -3.33
CA TYR A 38 4.43 -6.55 -4.70
C TYR A 38 2.96 -6.59 -5.12
N ILE A 39 2.50 -5.46 -5.64
CA ILE A 39 1.17 -5.32 -6.22
C ILE A 39 1.23 -5.76 -7.68
N SER A 40 0.48 -6.81 -7.99
CA SER A 40 0.20 -7.26 -9.35
C SER A 40 -1.29 -7.56 -9.45
N ALA A 41 -1.84 -7.60 -10.67
CA ALA A 41 -3.25 -7.95 -10.89
C ALA A 41 -3.65 -9.27 -10.19
N ALA A 42 -2.72 -10.22 -10.11
CA ALA A 42 -2.94 -11.53 -9.49
C ALA A 42 -2.68 -11.59 -7.97
N SER A 43 -1.92 -10.64 -7.39
CA SER A 43 -1.62 -10.60 -5.95
C SER A 43 -2.48 -9.60 -5.17
N SER A 44 -3.45 -8.98 -5.85
CA SER A 44 -4.21 -7.85 -5.32
C SER A 44 -5.08 -8.22 -4.10
N ASP A 45 -5.80 -9.34 -4.13
CA ASP A 45 -6.73 -9.72 -3.06
C ASP A 45 -6.04 -9.97 -1.71
N HIS A 46 -4.88 -10.64 -1.71
CA HIS A 46 -4.12 -10.88 -0.49
C HIS A 46 -3.59 -9.58 0.12
N VAL A 47 -3.08 -8.68 -0.72
CA VAL A 47 -2.58 -7.38 -0.28
C VAL A 47 -3.71 -6.56 0.34
N TRP A 48 -4.87 -6.49 -0.32
CA TRP A 48 -6.02 -5.74 0.21
C TRP A 48 -6.56 -6.34 1.50
N THR A 49 -6.61 -7.67 1.59
CA THR A 49 -7.04 -8.37 2.80
C THR A 49 -6.06 -8.10 3.95
N SER A 50 -4.75 -8.11 3.69
CA SER A 50 -3.73 -7.86 4.71
C SER A 50 -3.72 -6.41 5.19
N ILE A 51 -3.92 -5.45 4.30
CA ILE A 51 -4.12 -4.05 4.70
C ILE A 51 -5.39 -3.94 5.54
N ALA A 52 -6.53 -4.43 5.05
CA ALA A 52 -7.81 -4.36 5.75
C ALA A 52 -7.77 -5.03 7.14
N SER A 53 -7.06 -6.15 7.30
CA SER A 53 -6.99 -6.88 8.56
C SER A 53 -6.15 -6.19 9.64
N HIS A 54 -5.25 -5.29 9.24
CA HIS A 54 -4.30 -4.64 10.14
C HIS A 54 -4.42 -3.11 10.14
N SER A 55 -5.37 -2.56 9.40
CA SER A 55 -5.64 -1.12 9.30
C SER A 55 -7.13 -0.86 9.10
N SER A 56 -7.48 0.17 8.34
CA SER A 56 -8.84 0.65 8.06
C SER A 56 -9.20 0.48 6.58
N GLU A 57 -10.51 0.41 6.28
CA GLU A 57 -11.00 0.39 4.90
C GLU A 57 -10.62 1.68 4.14
N SER A 58 -10.53 2.82 4.83
CA SER A 58 -10.06 4.10 4.27
C SER A 58 -8.65 4.00 3.69
N LEU A 59 -7.74 3.27 4.36
CA LEU A 59 -6.39 3.04 3.87
C LEU A 59 -6.39 2.19 2.59
N VAL A 60 -7.24 1.17 2.52
CA VAL A 60 -7.37 0.32 1.33
C VAL A 60 -7.85 1.14 0.13
N GLU A 61 -8.88 1.96 0.32
CA GLU A 61 -9.45 2.79 -0.75
C GLU A 61 -8.47 3.85 -1.24
N ASP A 62 -7.78 4.53 -0.33
CA ASP A 62 -6.79 5.55 -0.68
C ASP A 62 -5.61 4.96 -1.47
N VAL A 63 -5.05 3.82 -1.02
CA VAL A 63 -3.98 3.13 -1.73
C VAL A 63 -4.45 2.69 -3.13
N LYS A 64 -5.66 2.15 -3.26
CA LYS A 64 -6.25 1.79 -4.55
C LYS A 64 -6.39 3.01 -5.46
N SER A 65 -6.89 4.12 -4.95
CA SER A 65 -7.04 5.37 -5.70
C SER A 65 -5.69 5.87 -6.25
N LYS A 66 -4.64 5.86 -5.42
CA LYS A 66 -3.27 6.23 -5.83
C LYS A 66 -2.67 5.31 -6.89
N LEU A 67 -3.02 4.03 -6.89
CA LEU A 67 -2.54 3.05 -7.87
C LEU A 67 -3.30 3.10 -9.20
N MET A 68 -4.60 3.39 -9.14
CA MET A 68 -5.47 3.47 -10.31
C MET A 68 -5.39 4.81 -11.04
N GLY A 69 -4.67 5.79 -10.49
CA GLY A 69 -4.40 7.06 -11.15
C GLY A 69 -5.60 8.02 -11.20
N ASN A 70 -6.63 7.81 -10.38
CA ASN A 70 -7.72 8.78 -10.25
C ASN A 70 -7.24 9.95 -9.38
N SER A 71 -6.62 10.93 -10.06
CA SER A 71 -6.31 12.26 -9.52
C SER A 71 -7.48 13.21 -9.74
#